data_AF-A0A528IJ52-F1
#
_entry.id   AF-A0A528IJ52-F1
#
_cell.length_a   1.000
_cell.length_b   1.000
_cell.length_c   1.000
_cell.angle_alpha   90.00
_cell.angle_beta   90.00
_cell.angle_gamma   90.00
#
_symmetry.space_group_name_H-M   'P 1'
#
loop_
_entity.id
_entity.type
_entity.pdbx_description
1 polymer ?
#
loop_
_entity_poly.entity_id
_entity_poly.type
_entity_poly.pdbx_seq_one_letter_code
_entity_poly.pdbx_strand_id
1 'polypeptide(L)'
;MKKAYPIPTDTAASQASASDPQNSAWVSANAGSGKTHVLAQRVIRLLLRGTDPSKILCLTYTRAAAANMSNRVFSTLSEWTVLSDVELAASIEALDGRQPDRETMHRARRLFAEALETPGGLKIQTIHAFCESVLHQFPLEANIPAHFEMLDPQMEASLFAAARRDMISGTAAGNAGLTEAFATILERGGEHGLDALLAEIVRKRDGLRGFIAAAGGDGFR
;
A
#
# COMPACT_ATOMS: atom_id res chain seq x y z
N MET A 1 -20.64 -25.47 14.04
CA MET A 1 -19.22 -25.83 13.81
C MET A 1 -18.92 -25.67 12.32
N LYS A 2 -17.99 -24.80 11.92
CA LYS A 2 -17.57 -24.70 10.50
C LYS A 2 -16.90 -26.03 10.13
N LYS A 3 -17.38 -26.69 9.08
CA LYS A 3 -16.82 -27.94 8.57
C LYS A 3 -15.37 -27.66 8.12
N ALA A 4 -14.40 -28.20 8.84
CA ALA A 4 -12.99 -28.11 8.45
C ALA A 4 -12.79 -29.05 7.26
N TYR A 5 -12.51 -28.49 6.09
CA TYR A 5 -12.15 -29.30 4.93
C TYR A 5 -10.68 -29.69 5.06
N PRO A 6 -10.33 -30.99 4.96
CA PRO A 6 -8.94 -31.41 5.03
C PRO A 6 -8.18 -30.78 3.85
N ILE A 7 -7.08 -30.10 4.17
CA ILE A 7 -6.18 -29.54 3.16
C ILE A 7 -5.42 -30.73 2.54
N PRO A 8 -5.39 -30.88 1.20
CA PRO A 8 -4.60 -31.91 0.55
C PRO A 8 -3.13 -31.85 0.98
N THR A 9 -2.50 -33.00 1.18
CA THR A 9 -1.10 -33.11 1.68
C THR A 9 -0.12 -32.31 0.84
N ASP A 10 -0.26 -32.36 -0.48
CA ASP A 10 0.63 -31.67 -1.42
C ASP A 10 0.49 -30.15 -1.32
N THR A 11 -0.74 -29.67 -1.09
CA THR A 11 -1.03 -28.26 -0.83
C THR A 11 -0.41 -27.82 0.50
N ALA A 12 -0.57 -28.62 1.57
CA ALA A 12 0.02 -28.31 2.87
C ALA A 12 1.55 -28.26 2.79
N ALA A 13 2.19 -29.22 2.10
CA ALA A 13 3.63 -29.23 1.87
C ALA A 13 4.10 -28.02 1.07
N SER A 14 3.38 -27.64 0.01
CA SER A 14 3.69 -26.45 -0.80
C SER A 14 3.56 -25.16 0.01
N GLN A 15 2.53 -25.05 0.84
CA GLN A 15 2.32 -23.90 1.74
C GLN A 15 3.39 -23.82 2.84
N ALA A 16 3.79 -24.96 3.41
CA ALA A 16 4.89 -25.04 4.36
C ALA A 16 6.21 -24.58 3.74
N SER A 17 6.54 -25.09 2.54
CA SER A 17 7.74 -24.69 1.79
C SER A 17 7.75 -23.20 1.44
N ALA A 18 6.62 -22.66 0.97
CA ALA A 18 6.49 -21.24 0.63
C ALA A 18 6.55 -20.31 1.85
N SER A 19 6.09 -20.78 3.02
CA SER A 19 6.17 -20.02 4.27
C SER A 19 7.52 -20.14 4.97
N ASP A 20 8.42 -21.05 4.57
CA ASP A 20 9.76 -21.16 5.18
C ASP A 20 10.61 -19.92 4.86
N PRO A 21 11.04 -19.15 5.88
CA PRO A 21 11.90 -17.98 5.73
C PRO A 21 13.19 -18.17 4.95
N GLN A 22 13.74 -19.39 4.88
CA GLN A 22 14.99 -19.68 4.16
C GLN A 22 14.83 -19.70 2.65
N ASN A 23 13.60 -19.80 2.15
CA ASN A 23 13.31 -19.88 0.72
C ASN A 23 12.84 -18.53 0.17
N SER A 24 13.29 -18.16 -1.03
CA SER A 24 12.58 -17.18 -1.85
C SER A 24 11.41 -17.91 -2.54
N ALA A 25 10.19 -17.41 -2.34
CA ALA A 25 8.98 -18.09 -2.82
C ALA A 25 8.13 -17.17 -3.70
N TRP A 26 7.68 -17.69 -4.83
CA TRP A 26 6.60 -17.12 -5.63
C TRP A 26 5.35 -17.97 -5.48
N VAL A 27 4.28 -17.39 -4.94
CA VAL A 27 3.02 -18.10 -4.68
C VAL A 27 1.96 -17.67 -5.68
N SER A 28 1.79 -18.48 -6.73
CA SER A 28 0.65 -18.34 -7.65
C SER A 28 -0.54 -19.11 -7.10
N ALA A 29 -1.65 -18.43 -6.82
CA ALA A 29 -2.85 -19.10 -6.35
C ALA A 29 -4.13 -18.30 -6.60
N ASN A 30 -5.24 -19.00 -6.80
CA ASN A 30 -6.56 -18.40 -7.06
C ASN A 30 -7.13 -17.66 -5.84
N ALA A 31 -8.22 -16.91 -6.01
CA ALA A 31 -8.94 -16.31 -4.88
C ALA A 31 -9.35 -17.40 -3.88
N GLY A 32 -9.25 -17.12 -2.58
CA GLY A 32 -9.64 -18.06 -1.51
C GLY A 32 -8.65 -19.20 -1.22
N SER A 33 -7.52 -19.28 -1.91
CA SER A 33 -6.53 -20.38 -1.79
C SER A 33 -5.60 -20.31 -0.56
N GLY A 34 -5.81 -19.36 0.36
CA GLY A 34 -4.97 -19.22 1.55
C GLY A 34 -3.65 -18.44 1.39
N LYS A 35 -3.43 -17.68 0.31
CA LYS A 35 -2.20 -16.84 0.15
C LYS A 35 -1.88 -15.98 1.37
N THR A 36 -2.90 -15.30 1.90
CA THR A 36 -2.76 -14.43 3.08
C THR A 36 -2.40 -15.25 4.32
N HIS A 37 -2.90 -16.48 4.43
CA HIS A 37 -2.54 -17.39 5.52
C HIS A 37 -1.07 -17.80 5.44
N VAL A 38 -0.59 -18.19 4.26
CA VAL A 38 0.83 -18.51 4.01
C VAL A 38 1.73 -17.32 4.36
N LEU A 39 1.35 -16.11 3.96
CA LEU A 39 2.12 -14.90 4.25
C LEU A 39 2.16 -14.58 5.76
N ALA A 40 1.04 -14.70 6.46
CA ALA A 40 1.00 -14.52 7.91
C ALA A 40 1.86 -15.56 8.65
N GLN A 41 1.77 -16.84 8.25
CA GLN A 41 2.64 -17.90 8.77
C GLN A 41 4.11 -17.59 8.55
N ARG A 42 4.48 -17.05 7.39
CA ARG A 42 5.87 -16.65 7.09
C ARG A 42 6.36 -15.56 8.04
N VAL A 43 5.55 -14.54 8.32
CA VAL A 43 5.89 -13.49 9.29
C VAL A 43 6.08 -14.08 10.69
N ILE A 44 5.17 -14.96 11.14
CA ILE A 44 5.27 -15.59 12.45
C ILE A 44 6.52 -16.49 12.54
N ARG A 45 6.84 -17.25 11.49
CA ARG A 45 8.08 -18.05 11.43
C ARG A 45 9.34 -17.18 11.51
N LEU A 46 9.37 -16.02 10.84
CA LEU A 46 10.50 -15.08 10.95
C LEU A 46 10.70 -14.61 12.39
N LEU A 47 9.62 -14.19 13.06
CA LEU A 47 9.63 -13.76 14.45
C LEU A 47 10.07 -14.89 15.41
N LEU A 48 9.49 -16.07 15.24
CA LEU A 48 9.82 -17.25 16.05
C LEU A 48 11.28 -17.67 15.90
N ARG A 49 11.88 -17.47 14.72
CA ARG A 49 13.30 -17.80 14.45
C ARG A 49 14.30 -16.74 14.91
N GLY A 50 13.88 -15.67 15.58
CA GLY A 50 14.84 -14.65 16.05
C GLY A 50 14.78 -13.30 15.36
N THR A 51 14.01 -13.17 14.27
CA THR A 51 14.04 -11.94 13.48
C THR A 51 13.39 -10.81 14.28
N ASP A 52 14.15 -9.74 14.48
CA ASP A 52 13.64 -8.50 15.05
C ASP A 52 12.42 -8.03 14.23
N PRO A 53 11.26 -7.76 14.85
CA PRO A 53 10.07 -7.25 14.18
C PRO A 53 10.32 -6.07 13.23
N SER A 54 11.25 -5.17 13.59
CA SER A 54 11.61 -3.99 12.80
C SER A 54 12.31 -4.32 11.48
N LYS A 55 12.86 -5.54 11.35
CA LYS A 55 13.55 -6.04 10.15
C LYS A 55 12.63 -6.76 9.18
N ILE A 56 11.33 -6.87 9.49
CA ILE A 56 10.35 -7.54 8.64
C ILE A 56 9.51 -6.48 7.92
N LEU A 57 9.66 -6.40 6.59
CA LEU A 57 8.82 -5.57 5.72
C LEU A 57 7.82 -6.43 4.96
N CYS A 58 6.53 -6.22 5.22
CA CYS A 58 5.44 -6.86 4.51
C CYS A 58 4.61 -5.80 3.75
N LEU A 59 4.67 -5.85 2.42
CA LEU A 59 3.97 -4.90 1.54
C LEU A 59 2.70 -5.50 0.94
N THR A 60 1.70 -4.65 0.73
CA THR A 60 0.47 -5.01 0.02
C THR A 60 -0.08 -3.84 -0.79
N TYR A 61 -1.11 -4.10 -1.60
CA TYR A 61 -1.70 -3.08 -2.47
C TYR A 61 -2.69 -2.17 -1.72
N THR A 62 -3.53 -2.74 -0.84
CA THR A 62 -4.63 -2.00 -0.20
C THR A 62 -4.45 -1.89 1.30
N ARG A 63 -4.94 -0.79 1.89
CA ARG A 63 -4.97 -0.59 3.35
C ARG A 63 -5.76 -1.71 4.05
N ALA A 64 -6.86 -2.15 3.44
CA ALA A 64 -7.67 -3.26 3.96
C ALA A 64 -6.90 -4.58 4.01
N ALA A 65 -6.10 -4.90 2.99
CA ALA A 65 -5.25 -6.10 3.00
C ALA A 65 -4.14 -6.00 4.05
N ALA A 66 -3.57 -4.81 4.26
CA ALA A 66 -2.54 -4.58 5.28
C ALA A 66 -3.11 -4.82 6.68
N ALA A 67 -4.26 -4.21 6.96
CA ALA A 67 -5.00 -4.40 8.21
C ALA A 67 -5.39 -5.87 8.42
N ASN A 68 -5.90 -6.56 7.39
CA ASN A 68 -6.23 -7.98 7.49
C ASN A 68 -5.01 -8.84 7.85
N MET A 69 -3.86 -8.57 7.21
CA MET A 69 -2.62 -9.30 7.47
C MET A 69 -2.12 -9.03 8.90
N SER A 70 -2.08 -7.76 9.31
CA SER A 70 -1.71 -7.35 10.67
C SER A 70 -2.58 -8.02 11.73
N ASN A 71 -3.90 -7.96 11.57
CA ASN A 71 -4.83 -8.58 12.51
C ASN A 71 -4.63 -10.10 12.63
N ARG A 72 -4.28 -10.79 11.53
CA ARG A 72 -4.00 -12.23 11.57
C ARG A 72 -2.75 -12.54 12.39
N VAL A 73 -1.66 -11.81 12.14
CA VAL A 73 -0.41 -12.00 12.89
C VAL A 73 -0.66 -11.72 14.38
N PHE A 74 -1.25 -10.59 14.71
CA PHE A 74 -1.54 -10.24 16.11
C PHE A 74 -2.52 -11.19 16.79
N SER A 75 -3.54 -11.70 16.10
CA SER A 75 -4.46 -12.72 16.65
C SER A 75 -3.71 -13.97 17.05
N THR A 76 -2.88 -14.52 16.16
CA THR A 76 -2.11 -15.74 16.47
C THR A 76 -1.10 -15.51 17.60
N LEU A 77 -0.37 -14.39 17.59
CA LEU A 77 0.56 -14.08 18.68
C LEU A 77 -0.15 -13.88 20.01
N SER A 78 -1.32 -13.24 20.01
CA SER A 78 -2.16 -13.06 21.21
C SER A 78 -2.65 -14.40 21.75
N GLU A 79 -3.18 -15.27 20.88
CA GLU A 79 -3.64 -16.62 21.23
C GLU A 79 -2.52 -17.42 21.93
N TRP A 80 -1.29 -17.35 21.43
CA TRP A 80 -0.14 -18.04 22.03
C TRP A 80 0.16 -17.62 23.47
N THR A 81 -0.21 -16.40 23.88
CA THR A 81 0.01 -15.95 25.26
C THR A 81 -0.85 -16.69 26.28
N VAL A 82 -2.04 -17.14 25.88
CA VAL A 82 -3.05 -17.74 26.78
C VAL A 82 -3.17 -19.26 26.66
N LEU A 83 -2.61 -19.86 25.61
CA LEU A 83 -2.60 -21.32 25.43
C LEU A 83 -1.83 -22.03 26.55
N SER A 84 -2.28 -23.24 26.91
CA SER A 84 -1.48 -24.15 27.74
C SER A 84 -0.18 -24.55 27.03
N ASP A 85 0.82 -25.01 27.78
CA ASP A 85 2.10 -25.41 27.18
C ASP A 85 1.94 -26.53 26.14
N VAL A 86 1.00 -27.46 26.36
CA VAL A 86 0.71 -28.56 25.43
C VAL A 86 0.09 -28.02 24.13
N GLU A 87 -0.88 -27.12 24.22
CA GLU A 87 -1.54 -26.54 23.05
C GLU A 87 -0.61 -25.60 22.27
N LEU A 88 0.18 -24.79 22.97
CA LEU A 88 1.18 -23.92 22.36
C LEU A 88 2.24 -24.74 21.64
N ALA A 89 2.73 -25.82 22.25
CA ALA A 89 3.71 -26.71 21.63
C ALA A 89 3.15 -27.33 20.34
N ALA A 90 1.90 -27.82 20.37
CA ALA A 90 1.23 -28.36 19.19
C ALA A 90 1.02 -27.30 18.10
N SER A 91 0.68 -26.05 18.47
CA SER A 91 0.52 -24.94 17.53
C SER A 91 1.84 -24.58 16.83
N ILE A 92 2.93 -24.51 17.59
CA ILE A 92 4.28 -24.23 17.04
C ILE A 92 4.77 -25.41 16.19
N GLU A 93 4.55 -26.65 16.62
CA GLU A 93 4.93 -27.84 15.84
C GLU A 93 4.16 -27.89 14.51
N ALA A 94 2.86 -27.58 14.50
CA ALA A 94 2.07 -27.47 13.28
C ALA A 94 2.56 -26.34 12.35
N LEU A 95 3.13 -25.27 12.93
CA LEU A 95 3.71 -24.17 12.17
C LEU A 95 5.09 -24.53 11.62
N ASP A 96 6.07 -24.96 12.45
CA ASP A 96 7.48 -25.09 12.05
C ASP A 96 7.92 -26.54 11.77
N GLY A 97 7.02 -27.51 11.92
CA GLY A 97 7.26 -28.93 11.64
C GLY A 97 8.21 -29.61 12.63
N ARG A 98 8.53 -28.95 13.75
CA ARG A 98 9.47 -29.41 14.77
C ARG A 98 8.90 -29.14 16.15
N GLN A 99 9.11 -30.06 17.09
CA GLN A 99 8.74 -29.81 18.47
C GLN A 99 9.56 -28.64 19.04
N PRO A 100 8.90 -27.63 19.64
CA PRO A 100 9.60 -26.50 20.22
C PRO A 100 10.33 -26.91 21.49
N ASP A 101 11.55 -26.40 21.64
CA ASP A 101 12.27 -26.46 22.91
C ASP A 101 11.79 -25.37 23.88
N ARG A 102 12.34 -25.37 25.09
CA ARG A 102 11.99 -24.38 26.13
C ARG A 102 12.24 -22.94 25.67
N GLU A 103 13.31 -22.69 24.94
CA GLU A 103 13.64 -21.35 24.44
C GLU A 103 12.60 -20.86 23.44
N THR A 104 12.21 -21.72 22.50
CA THR A 104 11.17 -21.45 21.50
C THR A 104 9.84 -21.17 22.17
N MET A 105 9.47 -21.95 23.20
CA MET A 105 8.25 -21.73 23.99
C MET A 105 8.27 -20.36 24.70
N HIS A 106 9.38 -20.02 25.36
CA HIS A 106 9.53 -18.71 26.03
C HIS A 106 9.53 -17.54 25.04
N ARG A 107 10.12 -17.72 23.86
CA ARG A 107 10.07 -16.72 22.79
C ARG A 107 8.64 -16.54 22.29
N ALA A 108 7.95 -17.62 21.94
CA ALA A 108 6.58 -17.58 21.43
C ALA A 108 5.63 -16.79 22.34
N ARG A 109 5.73 -16.97 23.67
CA ARG A 109 4.93 -16.22 24.65
C ARG A 109 5.24 -14.72 24.71
N ARG A 110 6.44 -14.31 24.33
CA ARG A 110 6.87 -12.89 24.33
C ARG A 110 6.60 -12.16 23.02
N LEU A 111 6.47 -12.89 21.91
CA LEU A 111 6.34 -12.29 20.57
C LEU A 111 5.17 -11.30 20.46
N PHE A 112 4.06 -11.50 21.16
CA PHE A 112 2.95 -10.55 21.15
C PHE A 112 3.35 -9.19 21.74
N ALA A 113 4.02 -9.20 22.90
CA ALA A 113 4.51 -7.98 23.54
C ALA A 113 5.61 -7.32 22.71
N GLU A 114 6.59 -8.10 22.23
CA GLU A 114 7.67 -7.59 21.38
C GLU A 114 7.14 -6.94 20.10
N ALA A 115 6.13 -7.54 19.45
CA ALA A 115 5.49 -6.98 18.27
C ALA A 115 4.70 -5.69 18.55
N LEU A 116 4.09 -5.57 19.75
CA LEU A 116 3.35 -4.39 20.17
C LEU A 116 4.28 -3.22 20.54
N GLU A 117 5.40 -3.52 21.19
CA GLU A 117 6.41 -2.55 21.64
C GLU A 117 7.40 -2.15 20.53
N THR A 118 7.32 -2.79 19.36
CA THR A 118 8.15 -2.47 18.20
C THR A 118 7.96 -1.00 17.79
N PRO A 119 9.03 -0.18 17.71
CA PRO A 119 8.91 1.21 17.29
C PRO A 119 8.24 1.40 15.92
N GLY A 120 7.09 2.08 15.94
CA GLY A 120 6.23 2.26 14.76
C GLY A 120 5.58 0.96 14.26
N GLY A 121 5.46 -0.05 15.12
CA GLY A 121 4.79 -1.34 14.88
C GLY A 121 5.47 -2.25 13.86
N LEU A 122 4.90 -3.45 13.71
CA LEU A 122 5.21 -4.35 12.60
C LEU A 122 4.97 -3.64 11.26
N LYS A 123 5.96 -3.67 10.36
CA LYS A 123 5.91 -2.96 9.07
C LYS A 123 5.07 -3.73 8.04
N ILE A 124 3.77 -3.78 8.31
CA ILE A 124 2.74 -4.37 7.47
C ILE A 124 1.94 -3.23 6.86
N GLN A 125 2.30 -2.82 5.64
CA GLN A 125 1.82 -1.56 5.08
C GLN A 125 1.59 -1.65 3.58
N THR A 126 0.97 -0.61 3.01
CA THR A 126 0.83 -0.53 1.56
C THR A 126 2.16 -0.14 0.92
N ILE A 127 2.32 -0.45 -0.37
CA ILE A 127 3.45 0.03 -1.17
C ILE A 127 3.56 1.56 -1.08
N HIS A 128 2.44 2.27 -1.19
CA HIS A 128 2.39 3.73 -1.07
C HIS A 128 2.90 4.24 0.28
N ALA A 129 2.44 3.66 1.40
CA ALA A 129 2.88 4.07 2.73
C ALA A 129 4.37 3.79 2.96
N PHE A 130 4.90 2.72 2.35
CA PHE A 130 6.34 2.45 2.36
C PHE A 130 7.12 3.48 1.53
N CYS A 131 6.69 3.77 0.31
CA CYS A 131 7.35 4.79 -0.52
C CYS A 131 7.30 6.16 0.15
N GLU A 132 6.16 6.53 0.75
CA GLU A 132 6.00 7.75 1.53
C GLU A 132 6.99 7.80 2.70
N SER A 133 7.14 6.72 3.47
CA SER A 133 8.08 6.69 4.59
C SER A 133 9.55 6.78 4.15
N VAL A 134 9.89 6.22 2.98
CA VAL A 134 11.23 6.35 2.38
C VAL A 134 11.49 7.80 1.94
N LEU A 135 10.53 8.46 1.29
CA LEU A 135 10.67 9.85 0.87
C LEU A 135 10.83 10.80 2.07
N HIS A 136 10.13 10.55 3.18
CA HIS A 136 10.31 11.31 4.41
C HIS A 136 11.67 11.08 5.10
N GLN A 137 12.28 9.90 4.91
CA GLN A 137 13.60 9.61 5.47
C GLN A 137 14.74 10.21 4.64
N PHE A 138 14.56 10.33 3.33
CA PHE A 138 15.59 10.80 2.38
C PHE A 138 15.08 11.92 1.46
N PRO A 139 14.57 13.05 2.02
CA PRO A 139 13.95 14.09 1.21
C PRO A 139 14.96 14.83 0.34
N LEU A 140 16.21 14.99 0.81
CA LEU A 140 17.27 15.67 0.07
C LEU A 140 17.69 14.87 -1.17
N GLU A 141 17.85 13.55 -1.02
CA GLU A 141 18.18 12.62 -2.09
C GLU A 141 17.06 12.55 -3.13
N ALA A 142 15.81 12.69 -2.70
CA ALA A 142 14.64 12.74 -3.57
C ALA A 142 14.39 14.13 -4.18
N ASN A 143 15.18 15.15 -3.83
CA ASN A 143 14.98 16.54 -4.25
C ASN A 143 13.58 17.07 -3.96
N ILE A 144 13.06 16.76 -2.76
CA ILE A 144 11.76 17.22 -2.26
C ILE A 144 11.93 18.01 -0.95
N PRO A 145 10.97 18.88 -0.60
CA PRO A 145 10.98 19.57 0.69
C PRO A 145 10.99 18.58 1.85
N ALA A 146 11.75 18.88 2.92
CA ALA A 146 11.86 18.03 4.11
C ALA A 146 10.53 17.81 4.85
N HIS A 147 9.59 18.74 4.71
CA HIS A 147 8.25 18.69 5.30
C HIS A 147 7.18 18.68 4.20
N PHE A 148 7.34 17.82 3.19
CA PHE A 148 6.30 17.66 2.19
C PHE A 148 5.06 17.03 2.83
N GLU A 149 3.89 17.42 2.35
CA GLU A 149 2.62 16.82 2.74
C GLU A 149 2.03 16.09 1.55
N MET A 150 1.43 14.94 1.82
CA MET A 150 0.64 14.23 0.82
C MET A 150 -0.62 15.03 0.51
N LEU A 151 -0.85 15.31 -0.77
CA LEU A 151 -2.09 15.96 -1.21
C LEU A 151 -3.27 15.03 -0.93
N ASP A 152 -4.22 15.52 -0.14
CA ASP A 152 -5.54 14.92 -0.07
C ASP A 152 -6.43 15.45 -1.22
N PRO A 153 -7.59 14.81 -1.49
CA PRO A 153 -8.47 15.24 -2.59
C PRO A 153 -8.97 16.68 -2.47
N GLN A 154 -9.08 17.22 -1.25
CA GLN A 154 -9.54 18.59 -1.00
C GLN A 154 -8.42 19.61 -1.27
N MET A 155 -7.19 19.31 -0.85
CA MET A 155 -6.00 20.09 -1.18
C MET A 155 -5.77 20.10 -2.69
N GLU A 156 -5.89 18.95 -3.34
CA GLU A 156 -5.80 18.82 -4.79
C GLU A 156 -6.83 19.71 -5.49
N ALA A 157 -8.12 19.60 -5.11
CA ALA A 157 -9.17 20.43 -5.67
C ALA A 157 -8.92 21.94 -5.46
N SER A 158 -8.41 22.31 -4.29
CA SER A 158 -8.10 23.71 -3.95
C SER A 158 -6.94 24.25 -4.79
N LEU A 159 -5.89 23.45 -4.99
CA LEU A 159 -4.75 23.81 -5.85
C LEU A 159 -5.18 23.96 -7.31
N PHE A 160 -6.02 23.06 -7.82
CA PHE A 160 -6.58 23.20 -9.17
C PHE A 160 -7.43 24.46 -9.31
N ALA A 161 -8.29 24.77 -8.33
CA ALA A 161 -9.10 25.98 -8.35
C ALA A 161 -8.26 27.27 -8.28
N ALA A 162 -7.15 27.26 -7.54
CA ALA A 162 -6.20 28.37 -7.50
C ALA A 162 -5.48 28.55 -8.86
N ALA A 163 -4.86 27.50 -9.39
CA ALA A 163 -4.18 27.53 -10.68
C ALA A 163 -5.11 27.96 -11.82
N ARG A 164 -6.39 27.56 -11.77
CA ARG A 164 -7.43 28.01 -12.71
C ARG A 164 -7.69 29.51 -12.62
N ARG A 165 -7.87 30.06 -11.42
CA ARG A 165 -8.08 31.50 -11.22
C ARG A 165 -6.89 32.31 -11.70
N ASP A 166 -5.68 31.84 -11.43
CA ASP A 166 -4.45 32.49 -11.89
C ASP A 166 -4.37 32.49 -13.41
N MET A 167 -4.73 31.38 -14.06
CA MET A 167 -4.80 31.29 -15.51
C MET A 167 -5.86 32.26 -16.07
N ILE A 168 -7.09 32.27 -15.55
CA ILE A 168 -8.13 33.20 -16.04
C ILE A 168 -7.72 34.66 -15.85
N SER A 169 -7.19 35.02 -14.68
CA SER A 169 -6.75 36.40 -14.41
C SER A 169 -5.52 36.82 -15.23
N GLY A 170 -4.56 35.92 -15.45
CA GLY A 170 -3.37 36.18 -16.27
C GLY A 170 -3.67 36.28 -17.77
N THR A 171 -4.70 35.60 -18.26
CA THR A 171 -5.09 35.64 -19.69
C THR A 171 -5.77 36.94 -20.10
N ALA A 172 -6.37 37.66 -19.16
CA ALA A 172 -6.87 39.02 -19.37
C ALA A 172 -5.76 40.05 -19.64
N ALA A 173 -4.48 39.70 -19.39
CA ALA A 173 -3.36 40.64 -19.37
C ALA A 173 -2.46 40.65 -20.63
N GLY A 174 -2.81 40.00 -21.75
CA GLY A 174 -1.96 40.16 -22.95
C GLY A 174 -2.22 39.33 -24.21
N ASN A 175 -3.26 38.51 -24.30
CA ASN A 175 -3.55 37.75 -25.53
C ASN A 175 -5.02 37.83 -25.92
N ALA A 176 -5.34 38.72 -26.86
CA ALA A 176 -6.70 38.99 -27.31
C ALA A 176 -7.41 37.74 -27.88
N GLY A 177 -6.70 36.90 -28.64
CA GLY A 177 -7.28 35.68 -29.20
C GLY A 177 -7.63 34.66 -28.12
N LEU A 178 -6.84 34.61 -27.05
CA LEU A 178 -7.12 33.74 -25.92
C LEU A 178 -8.28 34.29 -25.07
N THR A 179 -8.35 35.61 -24.86
CA THR A 179 -9.51 36.26 -24.22
C THR A 179 -10.80 35.96 -24.97
N GLU A 180 -10.80 36.04 -26.31
CA GLU A 180 -11.96 35.72 -27.15
C GLU A 180 -12.36 34.23 -27.05
N ALA A 181 -11.37 33.32 -27.02
CA ALA A 181 -11.64 31.89 -26.82
C ALA A 181 -12.29 31.62 -25.46
N PHE A 182 -11.81 32.28 -24.38
CA PHE A 182 -12.44 32.18 -23.05
C PHE A 182 -13.87 32.73 -23.05
N ALA A 183 -14.10 33.89 -23.66
CA ALA A 183 -15.44 34.46 -23.80
C ALA A 183 -16.39 33.50 -24.53
N THR A 184 -15.93 32.89 -25.63
CA THR A 184 -16.71 31.91 -26.40
C THR A 184 -17.12 30.70 -25.56
N ILE A 185 -16.22 30.19 -24.71
CA ILE A 185 -16.51 29.05 -23.84
C ILE A 185 -17.50 29.46 -22.74
N LEU A 186 -17.31 30.64 -22.14
CA LEU A 186 -18.19 31.17 -21.10
C LEU A 186 -19.61 31.44 -21.63
N GLU A 187 -19.75 31.97 -22.84
CA GLU A 187 -21.06 32.19 -23.48
C GLU A 187 -21.83 30.88 -23.71
N ARG A 188 -21.13 29.79 -24.07
CA ARG A 188 -21.76 28.51 -24.40
C ARG A 188 -22.04 27.63 -23.18
N GLY A 189 -21.14 27.66 -22.20
CA GLY A 189 -21.15 26.71 -21.09
C GLY A 189 -21.23 27.34 -19.70
N GLY A 190 -21.17 28.67 -19.60
CA GLY A 190 -21.00 29.37 -18.32
C GLY A 190 -19.72 28.96 -17.59
N GLU A 191 -19.60 29.38 -16.33
CA GLU A 191 -18.47 29.03 -15.47
C GLU A 191 -18.35 27.52 -15.24
N HIS A 192 -19.48 26.83 -15.03
CA HIS A 192 -19.49 25.38 -14.85
C HIS A 192 -19.00 24.61 -16.11
N GLY A 193 -19.35 25.08 -17.30
CA GLY A 193 -18.89 24.46 -18.55
C GLY A 193 -17.40 24.68 -18.78
N LEU A 194 -16.88 25.86 -18.45
CA LEU A 194 -15.44 26.13 -18.47
C LEU A 194 -14.70 25.22 -17.48
N ASP A 195 -15.24 25.06 -16.28
CA ASP A 195 -14.68 24.19 -15.23
C ASP A 195 -14.61 22.73 -15.66
N ALA A 196 -15.71 22.21 -16.22
CA ALA A 196 -15.77 20.85 -16.74
C ALA A 196 -14.77 20.62 -17.89
N LEU A 197 -14.65 21.60 -18.80
CA LEU A 197 -13.70 21.53 -19.91
C LEU A 197 -12.25 21.49 -19.43
N LEU A 198 -11.87 22.38 -18.51
CA LEU A 198 -10.51 22.41 -17.96
C LEU A 198 -10.17 21.13 -17.19
N ALA A 199 -11.11 20.61 -16.40
CA ALA A 199 -10.93 19.33 -15.71
C ALA A 199 -10.72 18.17 -16.69
N GLU A 200 -11.50 18.13 -17.77
CA GLU A 200 -11.39 17.11 -18.82
C GLU A 200 -10.07 17.22 -19.60
N ILE A 201 -9.61 18.45 -19.89
CA ILE A 201 -8.30 18.72 -20.51
C ILE A 201 -7.17 18.18 -19.63
N VAL A 202 -7.19 18.45 -18.33
CA VAL A 202 -6.18 17.93 -17.39
C VAL A 202 -6.23 16.41 -17.33
N ARG A 203 -7.43 15.83 -17.26
CA ARG A 203 -7.63 14.37 -17.22
C ARG A 203 -7.13 13.67 -18.48
N LYS A 204 -7.26 14.30 -19.65
CA LYS A 204 -6.84 13.78 -20.95
C LYS A 204 -5.50 14.36 -21.45
N ARG A 205 -4.74 15.01 -20.58
CA ARG A 205 -3.56 15.83 -20.94
C ARG A 205 -2.56 15.11 -21.85
N ASP A 206 -2.29 13.83 -21.62
CA ASP A 206 -1.27 13.11 -22.38
C ASP A 206 -1.74 12.82 -23.81
N GLY A 207 -3.00 12.40 -23.95
CA GLY A 207 -3.64 12.22 -25.26
C GLY A 207 -3.81 13.54 -26.01
N LEU A 208 -4.21 14.61 -25.30
CA LEU A 208 -4.35 15.93 -25.89
C LEU A 208 -3.00 16.50 -26.35
N ARG A 209 -1.93 16.34 -25.55
CA ARG A 209 -0.56 16.71 -25.96
C ARG A 209 -0.13 15.95 -27.21
N GLY A 210 -0.39 14.65 -27.27
CA GLY A 210 -0.10 13.83 -28.46
C GLY A 210 -0.87 14.33 -29.69
N PHE A 211 -2.16 14.63 -29.53
CA PHE A 211 -2.99 15.19 -30.60
C PHE A 211 -2.48 16.56 -31.06
N ILE A 212 -2.20 17.48 -30.15
CA ILE A 212 -1.68 18.82 -30.48
C ILE A 212 -0.31 18.71 -31.15
N ALA A 213 0.56 17.80 -30.72
CA ALA A 213 1.85 17.58 -31.36
C ALA A 213 1.70 17.02 -32.79
N ALA A 214 0.74 16.12 -33.02
CA ALA A 214 0.46 15.54 -34.33
C ALA A 214 -0.25 16.53 -35.27
N ALA A 215 -1.14 17.37 -34.74
CA ALA A 215 -1.85 18.41 -35.47
C ALA A 215 -1.01 19.69 -35.66
N GLY A 216 0.01 19.88 -34.82
CA GLY A 216 0.82 21.10 -34.69
C GLY A 216 2.15 21.07 -35.44
N GLY A 217 2.25 20.31 -36.53
CA GLY A 217 3.20 20.67 -37.58
C GLY A 217 2.81 22.05 -38.14
N ASP A 218 3.53 23.09 -37.69
CA ASP A 218 3.57 24.45 -38.25
C ASP A 218 2.44 25.47 -37.99
N GLY A 219 1.86 25.57 -36.77
CA GLY A 219 0.75 26.55 -36.60
C GLY A 219 0.44 27.20 -35.25
N PHE A 220 1.16 26.94 -34.16
CA PHE A 220 0.92 27.61 -32.88
C PHE A 220 2.23 28.15 -32.28
N ARG A 221 2.70 29.26 -32.83
CA ARG A 221 3.65 30.19 -32.20
C ARG A 221 3.04 31.58 -32.18
#